data_AF-B7GDG7-F1
#
_entry.id   AF-B7GDG7-F1
#
_cell.length_a   1.000
_cell.length_b   1.000
_cell.length_c   1.000
_cell.angle_alpha   90.00
_cell.angle_beta   90.00
_cell.angle_gamma   90.00
#
_symmetry.space_group_name_H-M   'P 1'
#
loop_
_entity.id
_entity.type
_entity.pdbx_description
1 polymer ?
#
loop_
_entity_poly.entity_id
_entity_poly.type
_entity_poly.pdbx_seq_one_letter_code
_entity_poly.pdbx_strand_id
1 'polypeptide(L)'
;MPFPRFRPSKDSAAAITLGSVDDTASSRTNTTASTPSSGTTTTTSSRKKKGSGFFGNKGKTSTAALFPSIPCEEKTELRLSRIMKSTGKSPILRTKAKADDPTISTIASATSNKSWSTLGNSTTTSLTDCNQMLALAQPGVSLTSIPCLESPPSLLANRPASLLHMPLPTSNSSFDVPSYVLEPHEHEELGCLRFAFNSLASATASALNNASNKPILMIEAEIPGDRQAGYDIFSHPLIVEAATSFFTTVFPPEVSWNQPERTATQKSCRTWVYFLSSQDTSVNLVPPVRGDELTLGCTVKAMVRALQASNATIVPNYLLLLLEESAADQSVAVLGTTNPAVAEVELAGLEGVTATQAGAIDRHKIVKVHYDTSRLGYCSLIRYALQKHVVDMIYFDSNEQKQAAQVEIARVQRDDCKLFPFARTMQLDYDPKPALRRTPLRYVPLTNLQATRANRVVSQGAFDQAMHLLSPQQGLILMQAMRNPKTLHEVVDVPILVAWQSVCTQKHPKHILENQERTSEEVVQNPDEEVEVKRYFR
;
A
#
# COMPACT_ATOMS: atom_id res chain seq x y z
N MET A 1 28.51 -18.80 6.28
CA MET A 1 28.29 -20.22 5.90
C MET A 1 27.88 -20.25 4.44
N PRO A 2 28.48 -21.07 3.57
CA PRO A 2 28.09 -21.10 2.15
C PRO A 2 26.81 -21.93 1.98
N PHE A 3 25.83 -21.36 1.28
CA PHE A 3 24.56 -22.00 0.93
C PHE A 3 24.76 -23.11 -0.13
N PRO A 4 23.89 -24.14 -0.15
CA PRO A 4 24.00 -25.22 -1.13
C PRO A 4 23.46 -24.76 -2.49
N ARG A 5 24.24 -25.02 -3.55
CA ARG A 5 23.82 -24.86 -4.94
C ARG A 5 22.83 -25.97 -5.32
N PHE A 6 21.64 -25.60 -5.77
CA PHE A 6 20.70 -26.52 -6.41
C PHE A 6 21.26 -27.02 -7.75
N ARG A 7 21.37 -28.34 -7.91
CA ARG A 7 21.58 -28.99 -9.22
C ARG A 7 20.22 -29.33 -9.85
N PRO A 8 20.03 -29.12 -11.16
CA PRO A 8 18.85 -29.61 -11.85
C PRO A 8 18.94 -31.13 -12.05
N SER A 9 17.85 -31.84 -11.74
CA SER A 9 17.70 -33.27 -12.02
C SER A 9 17.55 -33.50 -13.53
N LYS A 10 18.55 -34.15 -14.13
CA LYS A 10 18.35 -34.95 -15.34
C LYS A 10 17.70 -36.26 -14.90
N ASP A 11 16.61 -36.63 -15.55
CA ASP A 11 16.22 -38.00 -15.92
C ASP A 11 14.70 -38.07 -16.12
N SER A 12 14.27 -38.09 -17.39
CA SER A 12 13.16 -38.92 -17.88
C SER A 12 13.15 -38.83 -19.40
N ALA A 13 13.93 -39.70 -20.02
CA ALA A 13 13.78 -40.07 -21.42
C ALA A 13 13.01 -41.39 -21.45
N ALA A 14 11.82 -41.39 -22.04
CA ALA A 14 11.12 -42.60 -22.46
C ALA A 14 10.54 -42.36 -23.86
N ALA A 15 11.10 -43.08 -24.82
CA ALA A 15 10.67 -43.16 -26.20
C ALA A 15 9.45 -44.08 -26.34
N ILE A 16 8.44 -43.68 -27.11
CA ILE A 16 7.47 -44.59 -27.74
C ILE A 16 7.18 -44.11 -29.18
N THR A 17 7.83 -44.81 -30.11
CA THR A 17 7.38 -45.38 -31.38
C THR A 17 6.34 -44.68 -32.26
N LEU A 18 6.79 -44.46 -33.51
CA LEU A 18 6.06 -44.14 -34.73
C LEU A 18 4.96 -45.16 -35.09
N GLY A 19 3.85 -44.66 -35.64
CA GLY A 19 2.88 -45.44 -36.40
C GLY A 19 2.04 -44.51 -37.29
N SER A 20 2.42 -44.41 -38.57
CA SER A 20 1.59 -43.83 -39.64
C SER A 20 0.72 -44.92 -40.26
N VAL A 21 -0.58 -44.65 -40.49
CA VAL A 21 -1.37 -45.26 -41.57
C VAL A 21 -2.42 -44.24 -42.05
N ASP A 22 -2.52 -44.16 -43.37
CA ASP A 22 -3.35 -43.29 -44.21
C ASP A 22 -4.87 -43.56 -44.16
N ASP A 23 -5.60 -42.53 -44.63
CA ASP A 23 -6.81 -42.51 -45.46
C ASP A 23 -7.98 -43.49 -45.19
N THR A 24 -9.19 -42.92 -45.04
CA THR A 24 -10.27 -43.04 -46.05
C THR A 24 -11.55 -42.29 -45.64
N ALA A 25 -12.17 -41.67 -46.63
CA ALA A 25 -13.47 -41.02 -46.61
C ALA A 25 -14.63 -42.02 -46.40
N SER A 26 -15.75 -41.57 -45.81
CA SER A 26 -17.07 -41.82 -46.42
C SER A 26 -18.23 -41.07 -45.75
N SER A 27 -19.11 -40.58 -46.63
CA SER A 27 -20.43 -39.99 -46.45
C SER A 27 -21.51 -40.90 -45.85
N ARG A 28 -22.54 -40.31 -45.24
CA ARG A 28 -24.01 -40.62 -45.33
C ARG A 28 -24.74 -39.68 -44.35
N THR A 29 -25.62 -38.72 -44.69
CA THR A 29 -26.95 -38.70 -45.35
C THR A 29 -28.06 -39.56 -44.73
N ASN A 30 -29.25 -38.92 -44.65
CA ASN A 30 -30.63 -39.44 -44.52
C ASN A 30 -31.13 -39.71 -43.08
N THR A 31 -32.37 -39.40 -42.64
CA THR A 31 -33.63 -38.93 -43.29
C THR A 31 -34.70 -38.59 -42.22
N THR A 32 -35.50 -37.54 -42.49
CA THR A 32 -36.97 -37.34 -42.34
C THR A 32 -37.88 -38.22 -41.44
N ALA A 33 -38.82 -37.57 -40.71
CA ALA A 33 -40.31 -37.72 -40.72
C ALA A 33 -40.93 -37.14 -39.42
N SER A 34 -41.77 -36.08 -39.37
CA SER A 34 -43.25 -36.00 -39.58
C SER A 34 -44.05 -37.08 -38.81
N THR A 35 -45.10 -36.86 -38.01
CA THR A 35 -46.30 -35.97 -38.08
C THR A 35 -47.17 -36.15 -36.76
N PRO A 36 -48.43 -35.66 -36.60
CA PRO A 36 -48.94 -35.07 -35.34
C PRO A 36 -50.17 -35.77 -34.70
N SER A 37 -50.66 -35.27 -33.56
CA SER A 37 -52.04 -35.47 -33.04
C SER A 37 -52.36 -34.41 -31.97
N SER A 38 -53.23 -33.43 -32.20
CA SER A 38 -54.69 -33.43 -32.01
C SER A 38 -55.16 -33.73 -30.57
N GLY A 39 -55.83 -32.77 -29.92
CA GLY A 39 -56.47 -32.97 -28.61
C GLY A 39 -57.11 -31.70 -28.05
N THR A 40 -58.33 -31.44 -28.51
CA THR A 40 -59.28 -30.34 -28.23
C THR A 40 -59.90 -30.40 -26.83
N THR A 41 -60.22 -29.25 -26.20
CA THR A 41 -61.52 -28.85 -25.59
C THR A 41 -61.37 -27.58 -24.71
N THR A 42 -61.92 -26.43 -25.14
CA THR A 42 -63.11 -25.70 -24.59
C THR A 42 -62.97 -25.26 -23.12
N THR A 43 -63.22 -24.01 -22.70
CA THR A 43 -64.44 -23.19 -22.87
C THR A 43 -64.24 -21.73 -22.38
N THR A 44 -64.82 -20.75 -23.11
CA THR A 44 -65.51 -19.49 -22.68
C THR A 44 -64.81 -18.51 -21.70
N SER A 45 -64.83 -17.17 -21.85
CA SER A 45 -65.91 -16.31 -22.32
C SER A 45 -65.42 -14.87 -22.67
N SER A 46 -65.92 -14.35 -23.80
CA SER A 46 -66.46 -13.00 -24.06
C SER A 46 -66.10 -11.77 -23.19
N ARG A 47 -65.55 -10.71 -23.82
CA ARG A 47 -66.24 -9.39 -23.91
C ARG A 47 -65.67 -8.40 -24.97
N LYS A 48 -66.44 -8.26 -26.04
CA LYS A 48 -66.84 -7.04 -26.80
C LYS A 48 -66.27 -5.65 -26.41
N LYS A 49 -65.70 -4.93 -27.42
CA LYS A 49 -66.14 -3.64 -28.05
C LYS A 49 -64.91 -2.87 -28.57
N LYS A 50 -64.74 -2.70 -29.90
CA LYS A 50 -65.30 -1.69 -30.84
C LYS A 50 -64.56 -0.33 -30.85
N GLY A 51 -64.15 0.08 -32.05
CA GLY A 51 -63.81 1.45 -32.49
C GLY A 51 -62.41 1.50 -33.13
N SER A 52 -62.21 1.35 -34.44
CA SER A 52 -62.56 2.19 -35.62
C SER A 52 -61.88 3.57 -35.68
N GLY A 53 -61.13 3.82 -36.77
CA GLY A 53 -60.56 5.13 -37.16
C GLY A 53 -59.12 4.98 -37.68
N PHE A 54 -58.83 4.67 -38.95
CA PHE A 54 -58.94 5.45 -40.21
C PHE A 54 -57.91 6.60 -40.37
N PHE A 55 -57.14 6.48 -41.46
CA PHE A 55 -56.25 7.42 -42.18
C PHE A 55 -54.98 8.04 -41.55
N GLY A 56 -53.87 7.94 -42.31
CA GLY A 56 -53.19 9.15 -42.77
C GLY A 56 -51.65 9.20 -42.76
N ASN A 57 -51.05 8.87 -43.91
CA ASN A 57 -49.97 9.60 -44.61
C ASN A 57 -48.59 9.93 -43.95
N LYS A 58 -47.55 9.47 -44.69
CA LYS A 58 -46.37 10.20 -45.21
C LYS A 58 -45.42 10.94 -44.25
N GLY A 59 -44.13 10.55 -44.33
CA GLY A 59 -43.10 11.47 -44.84
C GLY A 59 -41.90 11.77 -43.94
N LYS A 60 -40.72 11.30 -44.40
CA LYS A 60 -39.38 11.94 -44.41
C LYS A 60 -38.95 12.80 -43.19
N THR A 61 -37.77 12.52 -42.63
CA THR A 61 -36.49 13.18 -43.01
C THR A 61 -35.36 12.73 -42.09
N SER A 62 -34.19 12.56 -42.71
CA SER A 62 -32.89 12.34 -42.08
C SER A 62 -32.34 13.67 -41.55
N THR A 63 -31.70 13.66 -40.38
CA THR A 63 -30.86 14.78 -39.94
C THR A 63 -29.65 14.22 -39.19
N ALA A 64 -28.49 14.35 -39.81
CA ALA A 64 -27.19 14.05 -39.23
C ALA A 64 -26.80 15.17 -38.26
N ALA A 65 -26.33 14.81 -37.07
CA ALA A 65 -25.75 15.73 -36.10
C ALA A 65 -24.24 15.45 -35.97
N LEU A 66 -23.44 16.43 -36.37
CA LEU A 66 -22.03 16.58 -36.05
C LEU A 66 -21.88 16.92 -34.56
N PHE A 67 -21.04 16.17 -33.84
CA PHE A 67 -20.59 16.53 -32.49
C PHE A 67 -19.16 17.13 -32.56
N PRO A 68 -18.87 18.20 -31.82
CA PRO A 68 -17.52 18.73 -31.71
C PRO A 68 -16.71 17.94 -30.66
N SER A 69 -15.45 17.70 -31.00
CA SER A 69 -14.38 17.14 -30.18
C SER A 69 -14.08 17.99 -28.95
N ILE A 70 -14.06 17.37 -27.77
CA ILE A 70 -13.64 17.96 -26.49
C ILE A 70 -12.17 17.58 -26.25
N PRO A 71 -11.26 18.54 -25.98
CA PRO A 71 -9.92 18.24 -25.52
C PRO A 71 -9.94 17.90 -24.01
N CYS A 72 -9.40 16.74 -23.64
CA CYS A 72 -9.02 16.45 -22.26
C CYS A 72 -7.78 17.28 -21.89
N GLU A 73 -8.00 18.50 -21.40
CA GLU A 73 -6.99 19.26 -20.67
C GLU A 73 -7.16 19.04 -19.17
N GLU A 74 -6.06 18.59 -18.58
CA GLU A 74 -5.80 18.42 -17.16
C GLU A 74 -5.90 19.77 -16.44
N LYS A 75 -6.96 19.96 -15.64
CA LYS A 75 -7.15 21.18 -14.82
C LYS A 75 -6.80 20.90 -13.35
N THR A 76 -5.73 21.53 -12.90
CA THR A 76 -5.44 21.81 -11.48
C THR A 76 -6.56 22.63 -10.83
N GLU A 77 -7.25 22.06 -9.84
CA GLU A 77 -8.22 22.77 -9.00
C GLU A 77 -7.54 23.49 -7.82
N LEU A 78 -7.56 24.82 -7.84
CA LEU A 78 -7.42 25.69 -6.68
C LEU A 78 -8.82 25.91 -6.09
N ARG A 79 -9.10 25.30 -4.93
CA ARG A 79 -10.35 25.47 -4.18
C ARG A 79 -10.17 26.49 -3.06
N LEU A 80 -10.75 27.68 -3.21
CA LEU A 80 -11.03 28.57 -2.09
C LEU A 80 -12.36 29.31 -2.27
N SER A 81 -13.02 29.48 -1.13
CA SER A 81 -14.24 30.25 -0.83
C SER A 81 -15.59 29.51 -0.98
N ARG A 82 -16.28 29.35 0.17
CA ARG A 82 -17.52 30.09 0.52
C ARG A 82 -18.00 29.67 1.93
N ILE A 83 -18.77 30.57 2.58
CA ILE A 83 -19.53 30.48 3.86
C ILE A 83 -18.86 31.31 4.97
N MET A 84 -19.45 32.31 5.64
CA MET A 84 -20.82 32.84 5.71
C MET A 84 -20.84 34.32 6.17
N LYS A 85 -21.90 35.05 5.79
CA LYS A 85 -22.30 36.35 6.38
C LYS A 85 -23.26 36.11 7.55
N SER A 86 -23.05 36.78 8.70
CA SER A 86 -24.15 37.19 9.59
C SER A 86 -23.80 38.43 10.42
N THR A 87 -24.50 39.52 10.11
CA THR A 87 -25.03 40.61 10.96
C THR A 87 -24.54 40.81 12.40
N GLY A 88 -24.15 42.06 12.72
CA GLY A 88 -24.05 42.57 14.09
C GLY A 88 -23.79 44.09 14.13
N LYS A 89 -24.62 44.83 14.88
CA LYS A 89 -24.80 46.29 14.93
C LYS A 89 -23.60 47.10 15.52
N SER A 90 -23.58 48.39 15.14
CA SER A 90 -22.74 49.56 15.55
C SER A 90 -22.67 49.83 17.08
N PRO A 91 -22.06 50.93 17.60
CA PRO A 91 -21.19 51.99 17.01
C PRO A 91 -19.92 52.32 17.85
N ILE A 92 -18.91 52.99 17.28
CA ILE A 92 -17.85 53.63 18.09
C ILE A 92 -17.67 55.10 17.69
N LEU A 93 -17.60 55.91 18.75
CA LEU A 93 -17.53 57.35 18.85
C LEU A 93 -16.20 57.95 18.35
N ARG A 94 -16.32 59.20 17.88
CA ARG A 94 -15.29 60.24 17.85
C ARG A 94 -14.38 60.22 19.08
N THR A 95 -13.08 60.41 18.89
CA THR A 95 -12.33 61.53 19.50
C THR A 95 -11.11 61.89 18.65
N LYS A 96 -10.76 63.18 18.74
CA LYS A 96 -9.78 63.92 17.95
C LYS A 96 -8.44 64.02 18.67
N ALA A 97 -7.40 64.23 17.87
CA ALA A 97 -6.21 65.08 18.06
C ALA A 97 -5.14 64.67 19.10
N LYS A 98 -3.87 64.59 18.65
CA LYS A 98 -2.80 65.62 18.74
C LYS A 98 -1.46 64.98 18.26
N ALA A 99 -0.95 65.33 17.08
CA ALA A 99 0.23 66.20 16.85
C ALA A 99 1.46 65.87 17.72
N ASP A 100 2.54 65.36 17.11
CA ASP A 100 3.83 66.07 16.96
C ASP A 100 4.79 65.29 16.03
N ASP A 101 5.60 66.06 15.30
CA ASP A 101 6.41 65.82 14.08
C ASP A 101 7.84 65.29 14.42
N PRO A 102 8.87 65.32 13.55
CA PRO A 102 9.12 64.65 12.25
C PRO A 102 10.45 63.82 12.26
N THR A 103 10.79 63.10 11.19
CA THR A 103 12.13 63.17 10.50
C THR A 103 12.30 62.18 9.31
N ILE A 104 12.44 62.77 8.12
CA ILE A 104 13.49 62.58 7.09
C ILE A 104 13.55 61.33 6.16
N SER A 105 13.60 61.68 4.85
CA SER A 105 14.15 61.02 3.65
C SER A 105 13.36 59.83 3.06
N THR A 106 12.72 59.91 1.89
CA THR A 106 13.19 60.24 0.51
C THR A 106 14.20 59.24 -0.05
N ILE A 107 13.72 58.19 -0.75
CA ILE A 107 14.33 57.70 -2.00
C ILE A 107 13.21 57.24 -2.95
N ALA A 108 13.37 57.64 -4.20
CA ALA A 108 12.45 57.58 -5.31
C ALA A 108 12.44 56.22 -6.04
N SER A 109 11.26 55.90 -6.58
CA SER A 109 10.98 55.52 -7.98
C SER A 109 11.88 54.52 -8.72
N ALA A 110 11.28 53.42 -9.17
CA ALA A 110 11.23 53.05 -10.60
C ALA A 110 10.29 51.85 -10.82
N THR A 111 9.05 52.12 -11.21
CA THR A 111 8.16 51.16 -11.86
C THR A 111 8.24 51.37 -13.37
N SER A 112 8.57 50.33 -14.13
CA SER A 112 8.31 50.29 -15.56
C SER A 112 7.56 49.03 -15.93
N ASN A 113 6.30 49.23 -16.33
CA ASN A 113 5.52 48.32 -17.14
C ASN A 113 6.27 47.97 -18.44
N LYS A 114 6.14 46.71 -18.89
CA LYS A 114 5.79 46.42 -20.28
C LYS A 114 5.27 45.00 -20.42
N SER A 115 4.13 44.93 -21.09
CA SER A 115 3.49 43.76 -21.68
C SER A 115 4.47 42.94 -22.52
N TRP A 116 4.11 41.72 -22.91
CA TRP A 116 4.34 41.18 -24.25
C TRP A 116 3.24 40.17 -24.60
N SER A 117 2.89 40.20 -25.88
CA SER A 117 1.88 39.45 -26.59
C SER A 117 2.44 38.18 -27.27
N THR A 118 1.49 37.33 -27.62
CA THR A 118 1.39 36.12 -28.46
C THR A 118 2.32 35.91 -29.70
N LEU A 119 2.23 34.66 -30.22
CA LEU A 119 2.82 33.98 -31.41
C LEU A 119 4.22 33.36 -31.20
N GLY A 120 4.54 32.14 -31.63
CA GLY A 120 3.84 31.08 -32.36
C GLY A 120 4.84 30.04 -32.91
N ASN A 121 4.35 28.81 -33.16
CA ASN A 121 4.80 27.79 -34.12
C ASN A 121 6.12 26.96 -33.94
N SER A 122 5.88 25.64 -33.81
CA SER A 122 6.44 24.49 -34.54
C SER A 122 7.95 24.30 -34.70
N THR A 123 8.45 23.13 -34.27
CA THR A 123 9.06 22.14 -35.20
C THR A 123 9.33 20.79 -34.51
N THR A 124 8.97 19.76 -35.25
CA THR A 124 9.29 18.34 -35.09
C THR A 124 10.78 18.04 -35.25
N THR A 125 11.34 17.07 -34.51
CA THR A 125 12.38 16.17 -35.02
C THR A 125 12.49 14.92 -34.14
N SER A 126 12.45 13.77 -34.83
CA SER A 126 12.67 12.42 -34.32
C SER A 126 14.15 12.16 -34.04
N LEU A 127 14.46 11.27 -33.09
CA LEU A 127 15.75 10.59 -33.02
C LEU A 127 15.56 9.14 -32.56
N THR A 128 15.67 8.24 -33.54
CA THR A 128 16.01 6.84 -33.38
C THR A 128 17.52 6.68 -33.49
N ASP A 129 18.06 5.73 -32.72
CA ASP A 129 19.31 4.98 -32.91
C ASP A 129 20.66 5.72 -32.93
N CYS A 130 21.55 5.36 -31.98
CA CYS A 130 22.69 4.48 -32.29
C CYS A 130 23.58 4.21 -31.06
N ASN A 131 23.57 2.94 -30.63
CA ASN A 131 24.72 2.30 -30.00
C ASN A 131 25.75 1.95 -31.09
N GLN A 132 27.01 2.35 -30.90
CA GLN A 132 28.25 1.61 -31.22
C GLN A 132 29.43 2.57 -31.32
N MET A 133 30.48 2.33 -30.52
CA MET A 133 31.85 2.17 -31.04
C MET A 133 32.80 1.77 -29.90
N LEU A 134 33.46 0.64 -30.13
CA LEU A 134 34.44 -0.04 -29.30
C LEU A 134 35.83 0.17 -29.93
N ALA A 135 36.83 0.47 -29.08
CA ALA A 135 38.26 0.14 -29.16
C ALA A 135 39.14 0.63 -30.35
N LEU A 136 40.34 1.15 -29.98
CA LEU A 136 41.72 0.85 -30.46
C LEU A 136 42.68 1.87 -29.78
N ALA A 137 43.51 1.51 -28.80
CA ALA A 137 44.87 0.94 -28.88
C ALA A 137 46.01 1.99 -28.64
N GLN A 138 46.63 1.88 -27.43
CA GLN A 138 48.05 1.99 -26.95
C GLN A 138 49.17 2.48 -27.92
N PRO A 139 50.41 2.90 -27.47
CA PRO A 139 51.17 2.40 -26.29
C PRO A 139 52.19 3.33 -25.56
N GLY A 140 52.68 2.86 -24.40
CA GLY A 140 54.12 2.86 -24.04
C GLY A 140 54.68 3.96 -23.13
N VAL A 141 55.27 3.58 -21.99
CA VAL A 141 56.67 3.90 -21.54
C VAL A 141 56.88 3.34 -20.10
N SER A 142 58.08 2.80 -19.88
CA SER A 142 58.54 1.96 -18.77
C SER A 142 59.38 2.68 -17.70
N LEU A 143 59.18 2.28 -16.43
CA LEU A 143 60.11 2.01 -15.31
C LEU A 143 61.39 2.83 -15.07
N THR A 144 61.54 3.35 -13.84
CA THR A 144 62.80 3.35 -13.04
C THR A 144 62.55 3.46 -11.50
N SER A 145 63.12 2.49 -10.75
CA SER A 145 63.84 2.54 -9.43
C SER A 145 63.26 3.11 -8.09
N ILE A 146 62.90 2.21 -7.14
CA ILE A 146 63.48 1.84 -5.78
C ILE A 146 64.29 2.93 -5.02
N PRO A 147 64.29 3.09 -3.64
CA PRO A 147 64.29 2.09 -2.52
C PRO A 147 63.34 2.35 -1.31
N CYS A 148 62.86 1.38 -0.52
CA CYS A 148 63.46 0.51 0.53
C CYS A 148 64.13 1.23 1.73
N LEU A 149 63.52 1.14 2.92
CA LEU A 149 64.13 1.22 4.28
C LEU A 149 63.04 0.72 5.28
N GLU A 150 63.15 -0.44 5.93
CA GLU A 150 63.93 -0.81 7.13
C GLU A 150 62.98 -1.13 8.31
N SER A 151 62.98 -2.41 8.73
CA SER A 151 62.62 -2.89 10.08
C SER A 151 63.92 -2.95 10.90
N PRO A 152 63.96 -2.90 12.25
CA PRO A 152 63.64 -4.06 13.12
C PRO A 152 63.34 -3.65 14.62
N PRO A 153 63.59 -4.45 15.67
CA PRO A 153 63.46 -5.89 15.91
C PRO A 153 62.56 -6.25 17.13
N SER A 154 62.20 -7.53 17.21
CA SER A 154 61.76 -8.25 18.41
C SER A 154 62.96 -8.80 19.20
N LEU A 155 62.93 -8.71 20.54
CA LEU A 155 63.80 -9.46 21.45
C LEU A 155 63.05 -9.94 22.70
N LEU A 156 63.47 -11.12 23.14
CA LEU A 156 62.90 -12.05 24.12
C LEU A 156 63.31 -11.76 25.58
N ALA A 157 62.45 -12.23 26.49
CA ALA A 157 62.71 -12.85 27.80
C ALA A 157 63.21 -11.98 28.98
N ASN A 158 62.39 -11.86 30.04
CA ASN A 158 62.59 -12.53 31.35
C ASN A 158 61.57 -12.09 32.43
N ARG A 159 61.12 -13.07 33.23
CA ARG A 159 60.33 -12.99 34.48
C ARG A 159 61.13 -12.25 35.61
N PRO A 160 60.54 -11.72 36.71
CA PRO A 160 59.78 -12.54 37.68
C PRO A 160 58.58 -11.86 38.39
N ALA A 161 57.88 -12.69 39.16
CA ALA A 161 56.75 -12.39 40.02
C ALA A 161 57.10 -11.49 41.21
N SER A 162 56.18 -10.58 41.57
CA SER A 162 55.89 -10.08 42.93
C SER A 162 54.64 -9.19 42.83
N LEU A 163 53.49 -9.63 43.36
CA LEU A 163 52.99 -9.20 44.68
C LEU A 163 52.94 -7.67 44.82
N LEU A 164 51.79 -7.08 44.51
CA LEU A 164 51.22 -5.98 45.28
C LEU A 164 49.70 -5.93 45.06
N HIS A 165 49.00 -6.06 46.19
CA HIS A 165 47.58 -5.89 46.42
C HIS A 165 47.10 -4.52 45.90
N MET A 166 46.08 -4.50 45.05
CA MET A 166 45.25 -3.32 44.78
C MET A 166 43.80 -3.72 45.04
N PRO A 167 43.07 -3.02 45.93
CA PRO A 167 41.69 -3.35 46.22
C PRO A 167 40.78 -2.99 45.04
N LEU A 168 39.93 -3.94 44.65
CA LEU A 168 38.81 -3.73 43.75
C LEU A 168 37.87 -2.65 44.32
N PRO A 169 37.44 -1.64 43.54
CA PRO A 169 36.25 -0.87 43.88
C PRO A 169 35.02 -1.75 43.64
N THR A 170 34.59 -2.46 44.66
CA THR A 170 33.27 -3.10 44.71
C THR A 170 32.22 -2.04 45.04
N SER A 171 31.68 -1.41 44.01
CA SER A 171 30.33 -0.82 44.05
C SER A 171 29.84 -0.51 42.64
N ASN A 172 29.62 -1.55 41.83
CA ASN A 172 28.55 -1.47 40.84
C ASN A 172 27.24 -1.49 41.62
N SER A 173 26.82 -0.32 42.10
CA SER A 173 25.41 -0.10 42.38
C SER A 173 24.71 -0.16 41.03
N SER A 174 24.27 -1.37 40.65
CA SER A 174 23.24 -1.52 39.64
C SER A 174 22.08 -0.67 40.13
N PHE A 175 21.89 0.49 39.49
CA PHE A 175 20.63 1.18 39.57
C PHE A 175 19.64 0.25 38.89
N ASP A 176 19.09 -0.69 39.67
CA ASP A 176 17.85 -1.39 39.36
C ASP A 176 16.75 -0.33 39.42
N VAL A 177 16.73 0.54 38.42
CA VAL A 177 15.57 1.36 38.14
C VAL A 177 14.49 0.34 37.80
N PRO A 178 13.42 0.23 38.60
CA PRO A 178 12.34 -0.67 38.26
C PRO A 178 11.82 -0.27 36.88
N SER A 179 12.14 -1.11 35.88
CA SER A 179 11.63 -0.93 34.53
C SER A 179 10.15 -1.24 34.61
N TYR A 180 9.33 -0.20 34.67
CA TYR A 180 7.89 -0.36 34.46
C TYR A 180 7.70 -0.83 33.02
N VAL A 181 7.40 -2.12 32.85
CA VAL A 181 7.09 -2.72 31.56
C VAL A 181 5.57 -2.76 31.47
N LEU A 182 5.01 -1.89 30.62
CA LEU A 182 3.61 -2.02 30.22
C LEU A 182 3.43 -3.32 29.45
N GLU A 183 2.45 -4.13 29.85
CA GLU A 183 2.13 -5.34 29.10
C GLU A 183 1.44 -4.96 27.79
N PRO A 184 1.70 -5.68 26.67
CA PRO A 184 0.97 -5.46 25.43
C PRO A 184 -0.54 -5.59 25.66
N HIS A 185 -1.32 -4.64 25.14
CA HIS A 185 -2.77 -4.55 25.35
C HIS A 185 -3.23 -4.33 26.81
N GLU A 186 -2.35 -3.93 27.73
CA GLU A 186 -2.77 -3.46 29.06
C GLU A 186 -3.78 -2.30 28.93
N HIS A 187 -3.59 -1.47 27.91
CA HIS A 187 -4.50 -0.40 27.50
C HIS A 187 -4.81 -0.53 26.00
N GLU A 188 -6.08 -0.63 25.64
CA GLU A 188 -6.54 -0.79 24.25
C GLU A 188 -6.01 0.34 23.36
N GLU A 189 -5.95 1.56 23.90
CA GLU A 189 -5.52 2.79 23.24
C GLU A 189 -4.03 2.81 22.87
N LEU A 190 -3.21 2.01 23.54
CA LEU A 190 -1.77 1.91 23.26
C LEU A 190 -1.42 0.73 22.34
N GLY A 191 -2.41 -0.11 22.03
CA GLY A 191 -2.27 -1.23 21.11
C GLY A 191 -1.17 -2.22 21.54
N CYS A 192 -0.32 -2.57 20.58
CA CYS A 192 0.81 -3.50 20.77
C CYS A 192 2.14 -2.79 21.05
N LEU A 193 2.16 -1.46 21.23
CA LEU A 193 3.41 -0.75 21.46
C LEU A 193 4.03 -1.13 22.79
N ARG A 194 5.37 -1.31 22.76
CA ARG A 194 6.17 -1.56 23.95
C ARG A 194 6.89 -0.29 24.35
N PHE A 195 6.68 0.13 25.58
CA PHE A 195 7.32 1.31 26.14
C PHE A 195 8.50 0.89 27.00
N ALA A 196 9.69 1.40 26.68
CA ALA A 196 10.88 1.13 27.46
C ALA A 196 10.91 1.96 28.75
N PHE A 197 10.19 3.09 28.77
CA PHE A 197 10.19 4.04 29.89
C PHE A 197 8.79 4.58 30.15
N ASN A 198 8.53 4.87 31.42
CA ASN A 198 7.34 5.57 31.90
C ASN A 198 7.61 7.04 32.28
N SER A 199 8.80 7.55 32.00
CA SER A 199 9.11 8.96 32.23
C SER A 199 10.05 9.48 31.16
N LEU A 200 9.84 10.72 30.74
CA LEU A 200 10.69 11.38 29.76
C LEU A 200 12.13 11.50 30.29
N ALA A 201 12.31 11.84 31.57
CA ALA A 201 13.63 11.98 32.20
C ALA A 201 14.46 10.68 32.12
N SER A 202 13.87 9.53 32.46
CA SER A 202 14.55 8.24 32.37
C SER A 202 14.90 7.87 30.92
N ALA A 203 14.00 8.17 29.99
CA ALA A 203 14.23 7.95 28.57
C ALA A 203 15.35 8.82 28.01
N THR A 204 15.40 10.10 28.38
CA THR A 204 16.48 11.02 28.02
C THR A 204 17.82 10.53 28.55
N ALA A 205 17.88 10.17 29.84
CA ALA A 205 19.11 9.64 30.44
C ALA A 205 19.59 8.37 29.72
N SER A 206 18.67 7.46 29.40
CA SER A 206 18.99 6.25 28.63
C SER A 206 19.44 6.56 27.21
N ALA A 207 18.77 7.48 26.51
CA ALA A 207 19.11 7.86 25.14
C ALA A 207 20.49 8.52 25.04
N LEU A 208 20.88 9.31 26.04
CA LEU A 208 22.22 9.93 26.14
C LEU A 208 23.33 8.92 26.45
N ASN A 209 23.02 7.89 27.25
CA ASN A 209 23.99 6.87 27.66
C ASN A 209 24.18 5.76 26.61
N ASN A 210 23.16 5.52 25.77
CA ASN A 210 23.22 4.50 24.74
C ASN A 210 23.95 4.98 23.49
N ALA A 211 24.93 4.21 23.02
CA ALA A 211 25.68 4.47 21.80
C ALA A 211 24.82 4.55 20.52
N SER A 212 23.55 4.11 20.58
CA SER A 212 22.67 4.08 19.41
C SER A 212 22.07 5.43 19.01
N ASN A 213 22.17 6.49 19.85
CA ASN A 213 21.64 7.83 19.58
C ASN A 213 20.22 7.83 18.97
N LYS A 214 19.33 6.96 19.48
CA LYS A 214 17.98 6.78 18.94
C LYS A 214 17.10 7.95 19.35
N PRO A 215 16.35 8.57 18.43
CA PRO A 215 15.34 9.57 18.80
C PRO A 215 14.30 8.99 19.75
N ILE A 216 13.63 9.85 20.50
CA ILE A 216 12.62 9.46 21.49
C ILE A 216 11.25 9.52 20.82
N LEU A 217 10.50 8.42 20.87
CA LEU A 217 9.08 8.35 20.50
C LEU A 217 8.26 8.39 21.79
N MET A 218 7.60 9.51 22.04
CA MET A 218 6.77 9.69 23.22
C MET A 218 5.30 9.73 22.82
N ILE A 219 4.47 8.95 23.52
CA ILE A 219 3.02 8.94 23.33
C ILE A 219 2.39 9.46 24.61
N GLU A 220 1.69 10.58 24.51
CA GLU A 220 0.80 11.06 25.57
C GLU A 220 -0.60 10.64 25.16
N ALA A 221 -1.22 9.74 25.92
CA ALA A 221 -2.58 9.27 25.65
C ALA A 221 -3.40 9.30 26.93
N GLU A 222 -4.66 9.69 26.79
CA GLU A 222 -5.67 9.56 27.84
C GLU A 222 -6.07 8.10 27.96
N ILE A 223 -6.20 7.59 29.20
CA ILE A 223 -6.65 6.22 29.46
C ILE A 223 -7.87 6.29 30.41
N PRO A 224 -9.06 5.78 29.98
CA PRO A 224 -9.36 5.28 28.64
C PRO A 224 -9.49 6.43 27.60
N GLY A 225 -9.19 6.14 26.33
CA GLY A 225 -9.05 7.12 25.24
C GLY A 225 -9.33 6.53 23.84
N ASP A 226 -8.54 6.90 22.84
CA ASP A 226 -8.75 6.51 21.44
C ASP A 226 -8.34 5.05 21.15
N ARG A 227 -9.30 4.15 21.29
CA ARG A 227 -9.15 2.71 20.98
C ARG A 227 -8.89 2.44 19.51
N GLN A 228 -9.39 3.29 18.60
CA GLN A 228 -9.20 3.10 17.17
C GLN A 228 -7.73 3.32 16.79
N ALA A 229 -7.10 4.35 17.35
CA ALA A 229 -5.66 4.56 17.20
C ALA A 229 -4.85 3.37 17.74
N GLY A 230 -5.26 2.84 18.89
CA GLY A 230 -4.72 1.60 19.45
C GLY A 230 -4.75 0.42 18.48
N TYR A 231 -5.89 0.16 17.84
CA TYR A 231 -6.09 -0.95 16.91
C TYR A 231 -5.45 -0.73 15.53
N ASP A 232 -5.67 0.44 14.91
CA ASP A 232 -5.25 0.70 13.53
C ASP A 232 -3.77 1.08 13.41
N ILE A 233 -3.24 1.82 14.39
CA ILE A 233 -1.93 2.47 14.30
C ILE A 233 -0.94 1.77 15.22
N PHE A 234 -1.23 1.74 16.52
CA PHE A 234 -0.30 1.25 17.52
C PHE A 234 -0.25 -0.28 17.62
N SER A 235 -1.19 -0.98 16.99
CA SER A 235 -1.12 -2.43 16.79
C SER A 235 -0.59 -2.83 15.40
N HIS A 236 -0.34 -1.88 14.50
CA HIS A 236 0.20 -2.20 13.18
C HIS A 236 1.62 -2.77 13.31
N PRO A 237 1.90 -4.00 12.81
CA PRO A 237 3.14 -4.71 13.15
C PRO A 237 4.40 -3.97 12.70
N LEU A 238 4.36 -3.34 11.53
CA LEU A 238 5.48 -2.54 11.03
C LEU A 238 5.71 -1.25 11.84
N ILE A 239 4.68 -0.69 12.48
CA ILE A 239 4.81 0.48 13.37
C ILE A 239 5.44 0.05 14.68
N VAL A 240 4.93 -1.03 15.27
CA VAL A 240 5.46 -1.61 16.53
C VAL A 240 6.94 -1.97 16.39
N GLU A 241 7.29 -2.60 15.27
CA GLU A 241 8.66 -2.95 14.97
C GLU A 241 9.55 -1.72 14.77
N ALA A 242 9.08 -0.72 14.01
CA ALA A 242 9.85 0.50 13.79
C ALA A 242 10.05 1.28 15.09
N ALA A 243 9.01 1.40 15.92
CA ALA A 243 9.06 2.02 17.25
C ALA A 243 10.13 1.35 18.13
N THR A 244 10.11 0.02 18.21
CA THR A 244 11.05 -0.75 19.04
C THR A 244 12.49 -0.69 18.49
N SER A 245 12.64 -0.73 17.17
CA SER A 245 13.96 -0.86 16.54
C SER A 245 14.70 0.48 16.48
N PHE A 246 13.99 1.57 16.22
CA PHE A 246 14.60 2.85 15.88
C PHE A 246 14.37 3.97 16.88
N PHE A 247 13.46 3.78 17.84
CA PHE A 247 13.14 4.81 18.82
C PHE A 247 13.36 4.30 20.24
N THR A 248 13.62 5.25 21.14
CA THR A 248 13.45 5.05 22.58
C THR A 248 11.99 5.38 22.90
N THR A 249 11.18 4.36 23.19
CA THR A 249 9.73 4.53 23.38
C THR A 249 9.39 4.90 24.82
N VAL A 250 8.52 5.92 24.98
CA VAL A 250 8.13 6.47 26.27
C VAL A 250 6.64 6.68 26.33
N PHE A 251 6.05 6.27 27.44
CA PHE A 251 4.69 6.59 27.78
C PHE A 251 4.66 7.19 29.17
N PRO A 252 4.67 8.54 29.31
CA PRO A 252 4.54 9.17 30.61
C PRO A 252 3.09 9.02 31.09
N PRO A 253 2.79 8.22 32.12
CA PRO A 253 1.44 8.16 32.66
C PRO A 253 1.13 9.54 33.25
N GLU A 254 0.04 10.14 32.81
CA GLU A 254 -0.41 11.43 33.31
C GLU A 254 -0.62 11.33 34.83
N VAL A 255 -0.22 12.35 35.61
CA VAL A 255 -0.42 12.37 37.07
C VAL A 255 -1.92 12.33 37.45
N SER A 256 -2.81 12.57 36.50
CA SER A 256 -4.27 12.69 36.67
C SER A 256 -5.06 11.38 36.48
N TRP A 257 -4.41 10.21 36.35
CA TRP A 257 -5.07 8.89 36.21
C TRP A 257 -6.04 8.54 37.35
N ASN A 258 -5.95 9.25 38.47
CA ASN A 258 -6.82 9.08 39.63
C ASN A 258 -8.17 9.82 39.50
N GLN A 259 -8.63 10.19 38.30
CA GLN A 259 -10.01 10.64 38.12
C GLN A 259 -10.93 9.42 37.93
N PRO A 260 -11.74 9.06 38.94
CA PRO A 260 -12.69 7.97 38.79
C PRO A 260 -13.76 8.39 37.78
N GLU A 261 -14.13 7.48 36.88
CA GLU A 261 -15.24 7.60 35.93
C GLU A 261 -15.05 8.49 34.70
N ARG A 262 -13.97 8.30 33.94
CA ARG A 262 -13.98 8.70 32.53
C ARG A 262 -14.48 7.55 31.66
N THR A 263 -15.58 7.77 30.94
CA THR A 263 -16.06 6.86 29.91
C THR A 263 -15.17 7.00 28.68
N ALA A 264 -14.67 5.87 28.17
CA ALA A 264 -13.87 5.83 26.94
C ALA A 264 -14.61 6.55 25.81
N THR A 265 -14.03 7.62 25.26
CA THR A 265 -14.59 8.29 24.07
C THR A 265 -13.95 7.70 22.83
N GLN A 266 -14.75 7.39 21.79
CA GLN A 266 -14.26 6.76 20.55
C GLN A 266 -13.26 7.63 19.75
N LYS A 267 -13.08 8.90 20.11
CA LYS A 267 -12.14 9.81 19.45
C LYS A 267 -11.64 10.83 20.47
N SER A 268 -10.61 10.48 21.24
CA SER A 268 -9.99 11.43 22.15
C SER A 268 -9.01 12.31 21.37
N CYS A 269 -9.32 13.62 21.27
CA CYS A 269 -8.39 14.63 20.72
C CYS A 269 -7.14 14.84 21.60
N ARG A 270 -6.94 14.01 22.64
CA ARG A 270 -5.88 14.13 23.64
C ARG A 270 -4.75 13.13 23.45
N THR A 271 -4.80 12.27 22.42
CA THR A 271 -3.65 11.44 22.06
C THR A 271 -2.67 12.22 21.20
N TRP A 272 -1.44 12.40 21.68
CA TRP A 272 -0.39 13.16 21.01
C TRP A 272 0.84 12.27 20.87
N VAL A 273 1.41 12.24 19.67
CA VAL A 273 2.62 11.49 19.35
C VAL A 273 3.75 12.47 19.06
N TYR A 274 4.80 12.40 19.87
CA TYR A 274 5.97 13.26 19.77
C TYR A 274 7.20 12.46 19.33
N PHE A 275 8.06 13.15 18.59
CA PHE A 275 9.35 12.64 18.17
C PHE A 275 10.42 13.66 18.59
N LEU A 276 11.15 13.34 19.66
CA LEU A 276 12.08 14.26 20.31
C LEU A 276 13.53 13.88 20.00
N SER A 277 14.40 14.87 19.98
CA SER A 277 15.84 14.64 19.88
C SER A 277 16.35 13.93 21.14
N SER A 278 17.22 12.94 20.97
CA SER A 278 17.92 12.26 22.07
C SER A 278 18.91 13.17 22.80
N GLN A 279 19.43 14.20 22.12
CA GLN A 279 20.41 15.14 22.67
C GLN A 279 19.76 16.29 23.43
N ASP A 280 18.57 16.69 23.00
CA ASP A 280 17.79 17.77 23.60
C ASP A 280 16.30 17.50 23.45
N THR A 281 15.66 17.02 24.52
CA THR A 281 14.23 16.69 24.51
C THR A 281 13.30 17.89 24.44
N SER A 282 13.82 19.12 24.54
CA SER A 282 13.04 20.33 24.26
C SER A 282 12.81 20.53 22.75
N VAL A 283 13.61 19.86 21.91
CA VAL A 283 13.53 19.94 20.46
C VAL A 283 12.68 18.80 19.89
N ASN A 284 11.51 19.18 19.36
CA ASN A 284 10.71 18.32 18.51
C ASN A 284 11.37 18.18 17.13
N LEU A 285 11.72 16.95 16.73
CA LEU A 285 12.29 16.66 15.41
C LEU A 285 11.27 16.90 14.29
N VAL A 286 10.00 16.70 14.59
CA VAL A 286 8.86 16.99 13.71
C VAL A 286 7.70 17.55 14.54
N PRO A 287 6.76 18.30 13.94
CA PRO A 287 5.54 18.71 14.63
C PRO A 287 4.83 17.48 15.25
N PRO A 288 4.32 17.58 16.49
CA PRO A 288 3.59 16.48 17.12
C PRO A 288 2.36 16.08 16.30
N VAL A 289 2.10 14.77 16.20
CA VAL A 289 0.88 14.26 15.56
C VAL A 289 -0.24 14.27 16.60
N ARG A 290 -1.25 15.11 16.37
CA ARG A 290 -2.38 15.31 17.29
C ARG A 290 -3.51 14.35 16.99
N GLY A 291 -4.38 14.10 17.97
CA GLY A 291 -5.48 13.13 17.86
C GLY A 291 -6.45 13.37 16.69
N ASP A 292 -6.60 14.61 16.22
CA ASP A 292 -7.41 14.93 15.04
C ASP A 292 -6.75 14.56 13.70
N GLU A 293 -5.41 14.54 13.67
CA GLU A 293 -4.59 14.15 12.52
C GLU A 293 -4.03 12.72 12.64
N LEU A 294 -4.32 12.03 13.75
CA LEU A 294 -3.76 10.74 14.11
C LEU A 294 -4.30 9.64 13.19
N THR A 295 -3.55 9.39 12.12
CA THR A 295 -3.80 8.33 11.15
C THR A 295 -2.52 7.53 10.95
N LEU A 296 -2.63 6.31 10.40
CA LEU A 296 -1.46 5.51 10.06
C LEU A 296 -0.48 6.29 9.17
N GLY A 297 -0.98 6.96 8.13
CA GLY A 297 -0.16 7.77 7.22
C GLY A 297 0.56 8.94 7.89
N CYS A 298 -0.13 9.70 8.74
CA CYS A 298 0.50 10.80 9.49
C CYS A 298 1.59 10.29 10.45
N THR A 299 1.32 9.20 11.18
CA THR A 299 2.27 8.60 12.11
C THR A 299 3.51 8.08 11.39
N VAL A 300 3.35 7.30 10.31
CA VAL A 300 4.48 6.78 9.51
C VAL A 300 5.30 7.93 8.92
N LYS A 301 4.63 8.97 8.39
CA LYS A 301 5.29 10.16 7.84
C LYS A 301 6.13 10.88 8.90
N ALA A 302 5.59 11.01 10.10
CA ALA A 302 6.29 11.61 11.23
C ALA A 302 7.50 10.77 11.66
N MET A 303 7.36 9.43 11.74
CA MET A 303 8.48 8.52 12.02
C MET A 303 9.59 8.65 10.99
N VAL A 304 9.27 8.62 9.69
CA VAL A 304 10.26 8.74 8.60
C VAL A 304 11.01 10.07 8.69
N ARG A 305 10.28 11.18 8.88
CA ARG A 305 10.89 12.51 8.99
C ARG A 305 11.73 12.67 10.25
N ALA A 306 11.29 12.10 11.38
CA ALA A 306 12.07 12.10 12.61
C ALA A 306 13.40 11.34 12.46
N LEU A 307 13.37 10.18 11.80
CA LEU A 307 14.60 9.42 11.50
C LEU A 307 15.54 10.22 10.60
N GLN A 308 15.02 10.86 9.55
CA GLN A 308 15.81 11.73 8.67
C GLN A 308 16.42 12.92 9.44
N ALA A 309 15.64 13.59 10.30
CA ALA A 309 16.10 14.73 11.08
C ALA A 309 17.13 14.33 12.15
N SER A 310 17.06 13.11 12.68
CA SER A 310 18.00 12.63 13.70
C SER A 310 19.42 12.38 13.16
N ASN A 311 19.62 12.33 11.83
CA ASN A 311 20.87 11.96 11.13
C ASN A 311 21.51 10.62 11.55
N ALA A 312 20.91 9.90 12.50
CA ALA A 312 21.51 8.75 13.15
C ALA A 312 21.21 7.44 12.44
N THR A 313 20.15 7.40 11.60
CA THR A 313 19.65 6.13 11.05
C THR A 313 19.14 6.27 9.62
N ILE A 314 19.52 5.30 8.77
CA ILE A 314 18.96 5.12 7.44
C ILE A 314 17.50 4.68 7.59
N VAL A 315 16.57 5.40 6.95
CA VAL A 315 15.15 5.03 6.96
C VAL A 315 14.99 3.66 6.29
N PRO A 316 14.43 2.65 6.97
CA PRO A 316 14.28 1.33 6.39
C PRO A 316 13.23 1.33 5.27
N ASN A 317 13.51 0.55 4.22
CA ASN A 317 12.69 0.53 3.02
C ASN A 317 11.23 0.09 3.28
N TYR A 318 11.00 -0.85 4.19
CA TYR A 318 9.63 -1.28 4.54
C TYR A 318 8.78 -0.14 5.11
N LEU A 319 9.40 0.82 5.80
CA LEU A 319 8.69 1.98 6.36
C LEU A 319 8.37 3.01 5.27
N LEU A 320 9.23 3.14 4.25
CA LEU A 320 8.94 3.95 3.07
C LEU A 320 7.80 3.37 2.24
N LEU A 321 7.74 2.05 2.09
CA LEU A 321 6.60 1.37 1.44
C LEU A 321 5.31 1.59 2.23
N LEU A 322 5.35 1.45 3.55
CA LEU A 322 4.18 1.72 4.38
C LEU A 322 3.73 3.18 4.27
N LEU A 323 4.66 4.13 4.19
CA LEU A 323 4.36 5.54 3.95
C LEU A 323 3.67 5.74 2.60
N GLU A 324 4.21 5.14 1.53
CA GLU A 324 3.65 5.20 0.18
C GLU A 324 2.21 4.65 0.15
N GLU A 325 1.98 3.50 0.76
CA GLU A 325 0.67 2.85 0.76
C GLU A 325 -0.37 3.60 1.60
N SER A 326 0.03 4.14 2.76
CA SER A 326 -0.87 4.84 3.69
C SER A 326 -1.15 6.30 3.31
N ALA A 327 -0.28 6.92 2.50
CA ALA A 327 -0.46 8.28 1.99
C ALA A 327 -1.20 8.32 0.63
N ALA A 328 -1.40 7.18 -0.02
CA ALA A 328 -1.99 7.11 -1.34
C ALA A 328 -3.46 7.55 -1.35
N ASP A 329 -3.83 8.43 -2.30
CA ASP A 329 -5.23 8.71 -2.60
C ASP A 329 -5.76 7.61 -3.52
N GLN A 330 -6.40 6.60 -2.94
CA GLN A 330 -6.66 5.35 -3.63
C GLN A 330 -7.85 5.45 -4.59
N SER A 331 -7.63 5.03 -5.83
CA SER A 331 -8.68 4.70 -6.78
C SER A 331 -8.48 3.28 -7.32
N VAL A 332 -9.50 2.76 -7.99
CA VAL A 332 -9.55 1.38 -8.47
C VAL A 332 -9.83 1.36 -9.97
N ALA A 333 -9.09 0.52 -10.69
CA ALA A 333 -9.36 0.15 -12.08
C ALA A 333 -9.53 -1.37 -12.17
N VAL A 334 -10.45 -1.83 -13.01
CA VAL A 334 -10.71 -3.26 -13.22
C VAL A 334 -10.45 -3.61 -14.68
N LEU A 335 -9.47 -4.48 -14.91
CA LEU A 335 -8.96 -4.77 -16.24
C LEU A 335 -9.09 -6.26 -16.54
N GLY A 336 -9.83 -6.62 -17.59
CA GLY A 336 -9.92 -8.00 -18.06
C GLY A 336 -8.74 -8.40 -18.93
N THR A 337 -8.29 -9.63 -18.74
CA THR A 337 -7.06 -10.16 -19.33
C THR A 337 -7.19 -11.66 -19.57
N THR A 338 -6.47 -12.19 -20.55
CA THR A 338 -6.34 -13.64 -20.74
C THR A 338 -5.43 -14.32 -19.70
N ASN A 339 -4.44 -13.59 -19.17
CA ASN A 339 -3.46 -14.12 -18.22
C ASN A 339 -3.25 -13.17 -17.02
N PRO A 340 -4.04 -13.33 -15.94
CA PRO A 340 -3.98 -12.44 -14.78
C PRO A 340 -2.64 -12.48 -14.06
N ALA A 341 -1.93 -13.62 -14.08
CA ALA A 341 -0.60 -13.73 -13.47
C ALA A 341 0.42 -12.77 -14.07
N VAL A 342 0.44 -12.67 -15.41
CA VAL A 342 1.33 -11.76 -16.13
C VAL A 342 0.86 -10.32 -15.94
N ALA A 343 -0.45 -10.08 -16.01
CA ALA A 343 -1.01 -8.74 -15.81
C ALA A 343 -0.73 -8.19 -14.40
N GLU A 344 -0.90 -8.98 -13.33
CA GLU A 344 -0.53 -8.57 -11.96
C GLU A 344 0.94 -8.14 -11.88
N VAL A 345 1.86 -8.94 -12.44
CA VAL A 345 3.30 -8.64 -12.43
C VAL A 345 3.65 -7.37 -13.20
N GLU A 346 3.09 -7.21 -14.40
CA GLU A 346 3.39 -6.06 -15.27
C GLU A 346 2.80 -4.76 -14.70
N LEU A 347 1.57 -4.82 -14.19
CA LEU A 347 0.87 -3.67 -13.61
C LEU A 347 1.44 -3.29 -12.24
N ALA A 348 1.86 -4.26 -11.42
CA ALA A 348 2.63 -4.03 -10.21
C ALA A 348 3.93 -3.24 -10.46
N GLY A 349 4.36 -3.17 -11.71
CA GLY A 349 5.55 -2.48 -12.11
C GLY A 349 5.44 -0.99 -12.35
N LEU A 350 4.21 -0.48 -12.43
CA LEU A 350 3.94 0.91 -12.68
C LEU A 350 4.09 1.71 -11.38
N GLU A 351 4.70 2.90 -11.47
CA GLU A 351 4.77 3.83 -10.35
C GLU A 351 3.37 4.36 -10.04
N GLY A 352 3.03 4.45 -8.75
CA GLY A 352 1.68 4.81 -8.29
C GLY A 352 0.70 3.65 -8.15
N VAL A 353 1.01 2.44 -8.67
CA VAL A 353 0.22 1.24 -8.35
C VAL A 353 0.54 0.77 -6.93
N THR A 354 -0.50 0.67 -6.10
CA THR A 354 -0.39 0.30 -4.67
C THR A 354 -0.78 -1.14 -4.40
N ALA A 355 -1.74 -1.70 -5.15
CA ALA A 355 -2.09 -3.11 -5.08
C ALA A 355 -2.58 -3.67 -6.41
N THR A 356 -2.38 -4.97 -6.60
CA THR A 356 -2.99 -5.75 -7.69
C THR A 356 -3.69 -6.96 -7.11
N GLN A 357 -4.83 -7.36 -7.66
CA GLN A 357 -5.58 -8.54 -7.24
C GLN A 357 -6.20 -9.24 -8.46
N ALA A 358 -5.80 -10.49 -8.71
CA ALA A 358 -6.42 -11.34 -9.73
C ALA A 358 -7.83 -11.81 -9.30
N GLY A 359 -8.71 -11.97 -10.28
CA GLY A 359 -10.04 -12.54 -10.07
C GLY A 359 -10.81 -12.80 -11.35
N ALA A 360 -12.13 -12.93 -11.25
CA ALA A 360 -13.02 -13.12 -12.37
C ALA A 360 -14.34 -12.35 -12.23
N ILE A 361 -14.87 -11.89 -13.37
CA ILE A 361 -16.21 -11.29 -13.52
C ILE A 361 -16.85 -11.92 -14.77
N ASP A 362 -18.03 -12.52 -14.63
CA ASP A 362 -18.76 -13.16 -15.74
C ASP A 362 -17.89 -14.12 -16.59
N ARG A 363 -17.05 -14.92 -15.91
CA ARG A 363 -16.06 -15.86 -16.50
C ARG A 363 -14.87 -15.21 -17.21
N HIS A 364 -14.83 -13.88 -17.30
CA HIS A 364 -13.63 -13.18 -17.74
C HIS A 364 -12.65 -13.09 -16.59
N LYS A 365 -11.40 -13.48 -16.83
CA LYS A 365 -10.32 -13.25 -15.89
C LYS A 365 -10.00 -11.76 -15.87
N ILE A 366 -9.78 -11.23 -14.69
CA ILE A 366 -9.53 -9.81 -14.46
C ILE A 366 -8.38 -9.61 -13.49
N VAL A 367 -7.85 -8.39 -13.49
CA VAL A 367 -6.98 -7.85 -12.45
C VAL A 367 -7.60 -6.54 -11.98
N LYS A 368 -7.87 -6.47 -10.68
CA LYS A 368 -8.23 -5.24 -9.99
C LYS A 368 -6.94 -4.54 -9.56
N VAL A 369 -6.79 -3.28 -9.94
CA VAL A 369 -5.61 -2.46 -9.67
C VAL A 369 -6.02 -1.32 -8.75
N HIS A 370 -5.41 -1.27 -7.58
CA HIS A 370 -5.46 -0.10 -6.71
C HIS A 370 -4.27 0.80 -7.04
N TYR A 371 -4.53 2.10 -7.20
CA TYR A 371 -3.49 3.07 -7.54
C TYR A 371 -3.73 4.41 -6.84
N ASP A 372 -2.64 5.14 -6.65
CA ASP A 372 -2.61 6.48 -6.08
C ASP A 372 -2.89 7.52 -7.18
N THR A 373 -4.05 8.18 -7.12
CA THR A 373 -4.48 9.20 -8.10
C THR A 373 -3.55 10.40 -8.14
N SER A 374 -2.82 10.68 -7.05
CA SER A 374 -1.89 11.80 -6.96
C SER A 374 -0.60 11.54 -7.75
N ARG A 375 -0.28 10.27 -8.04
CA ARG A 375 0.94 9.84 -8.76
C ARG A 375 0.64 9.23 -10.11
N LEU A 376 -0.52 8.60 -10.27
CA LEU A 376 -0.91 7.89 -11.48
C LEU A 376 -2.35 8.20 -11.86
N GLY A 377 -2.53 8.87 -13.01
CA GLY A 377 -3.85 9.10 -13.58
C GLY A 377 -4.43 7.85 -14.27
N TYR A 378 -5.76 7.74 -14.28
CA TYR A 378 -6.47 6.62 -14.93
C TYR A 378 -6.09 6.44 -16.40
N CYS A 379 -6.01 7.53 -17.19
CA CYS A 379 -5.60 7.48 -18.60
C CYS A 379 -4.19 6.90 -18.78
N SER A 380 -3.24 7.27 -17.91
CA SER A 380 -1.87 6.76 -17.95
C SER A 380 -1.80 5.28 -17.62
N LEU A 381 -2.58 4.83 -16.63
CA LEU A 381 -2.71 3.41 -16.27
C LEU A 381 -3.28 2.58 -17.44
N ILE A 382 -4.38 3.04 -18.06
CA ILE A 382 -4.99 2.34 -19.21
C ILE A 382 -4.03 2.30 -20.40
N ARG A 383 -3.40 3.43 -20.73
CA ARG A 383 -2.43 3.50 -21.82
C ARG A 383 -1.27 2.53 -21.61
N TYR A 384 -0.70 2.49 -20.41
CA TYR A 384 0.38 1.55 -20.07
C TYR A 384 -0.07 0.10 -20.23
N ALA A 385 -1.24 -0.25 -19.70
CA ALA A 385 -1.79 -1.60 -19.78
C ALA A 385 -2.03 -2.07 -21.23
N LEU A 386 -2.56 -1.17 -22.07
CA LEU A 386 -2.76 -1.41 -23.51
C LEU A 386 -1.44 -1.59 -24.26
N GLN A 387 -0.45 -0.73 -24.01
CA GLN A 387 0.88 -0.80 -24.65
C GLN A 387 1.64 -2.07 -24.28
N LYS A 388 1.41 -2.61 -23.08
CA LYS A 388 2.00 -3.88 -22.63
C LYS A 388 1.25 -5.12 -23.11
N HIS A 389 0.11 -4.95 -23.80
CA HIS A 389 -0.75 -6.06 -24.24
C HIS A 389 -1.16 -7.00 -23.10
N VAL A 390 -1.30 -6.46 -21.87
CA VAL A 390 -1.72 -7.26 -20.71
C VAL A 390 -3.21 -7.19 -20.45
N VAL A 391 -3.94 -6.38 -21.23
CA VAL A 391 -5.38 -6.12 -21.08
C VAL A 391 -6.09 -6.25 -22.42
N ASP A 392 -7.21 -6.95 -22.37
CA ASP A 392 -8.12 -7.22 -23.49
C ASP A 392 -9.49 -6.57 -23.27
N MET A 393 -9.83 -6.27 -22.01
CA MET A 393 -11.13 -5.72 -21.62
C MET A 393 -10.95 -4.66 -20.53
N ILE A 394 -11.69 -3.58 -20.58
CA ILE A 394 -11.68 -2.54 -19.55
C ILE A 394 -13.08 -2.43 -18.97
N TYR A 395 -13.18 -2.59 -17.65
CA TYR A 395 -14.41 -2.39 -16.91
C TYR A 395 -14.43 -0.96 -16.36
N PHE A 396 -15.53 -0.23 -16.60
CA PHE A 396 -15.69 1.14 -16.13
C PHE A 396 -16.86 1.26 -15.14
N ASP A 397 -16.66 2.06 -14.10
CA ASP A 397 -17.68 2.40 -13.09
C ASP A 397 -18.36 3.75 -13.37
N SER A 398 -17.76 4.60 -14.21
CA SER A 398 -18.29 5.93 -14.53
C SER A 398 -18.21 6.26 -16.03
N ASN A 399 -18.98 7.26 -16.46
CA ASN A 399 -18.93 7.75 -17.84
C ASN A 399 -17.59 8.42 -18.15
N GLU A 400 -16.97 9.08 -17.18
CA GLU A 400 -15.64 9.69 -17.30
C GLU A 400 -14.57 8.62 -17.55
N GLN A 401 -14.59 7.52 -16.78
CA GLN A 401 -13.69 6.38 -17.01
C GLN A 401 -13.92 5.74 -18.39
N LYS A 402 -15.19 5.58 -18.80
CA LYS A 402 -15.53 5.06 -20.12
C LYS A 402 -14.94 5.92 -21.24
N GLN A 403 -15.16 7.23 -21.19
CA GLN A 403 -14.65 8.17 -22.20
C GLN A 403 -13.12 8.20 -22.21
N ALA A 404 -12.50 8.26 -21.03
CA ALA A 404 -11.05 8.21 -20.89
C ALA A 404 -10.46 6.93 -21.51
N ALA A 405 -11.04 5.76 -21.22
CA ALA A 405 -10.60 4.49 -21.79
C ALA A 405 -10.79 4.44 -23.31
N GLN A 406 -11.90 4.95 -23.84
CA GLN A 406 -12.14 5.05 -25.30
C GLN A 406 -11.05 5.86 -26.00
N VAL A 407 -10.67 7.01 -25.42
CA VAL A 407 -9.61 7.86 -25.97
C VAL A 407 -8.28 7.13 -26.01
N GLU A 408 -7.91 6.40 -24.95
CA GLU A 408 -6.64 5.68 -24.90
C GLU A 408 -6.62 4.43 -25.81
N ILE A 409 -7.74 3.70 -25.95
CA ILE A 409 -7.88 2.59 -26.91
C ILE A 409 -7.63 3.10 -28.34
N ALA A 410 -8.29 4.19 -28.73
CA ALA A 410 -8.13 4.79 -30.05
C ALA A 410 -6.69 5.29 -30.28
N ARG A 411 -6.06 5.86 -29.24
CA ARG A 411 -4.68 6.35 -29.30
C ARG A 411 -3.65 5.23 -29.51
N VAL A 412 -3.82 4.09 -28.82
CA VAL A 412 -2.90 2.94 -28.92
C VAL A 412 -3.25 2.00 -30.09
N GLN A 413 -4.37 2.24 -30.79
CA GLN A 413 -4.85 1.45 -31.93
C GLN A 413 -5.13 -0.02 -31.57
N ARG A 414 -5.79 -0.22 -30.41
CA ARG A 414 -6.15 -1.55 -29.89
C ARG A 414 -7.64 -1.86 -30.14
N ASP A 415 -8.01 -2.05 -31.39
CA ASP A 415 -9.41 -2.31 -31.79
C ASP A 415 -9.97 -3.62 -31.21
N ASP A 416 -9.11 -4.52 -30.74
CA ASP A 416 -9.46 -5.76 -30.05
C ASP A 416 -9.90 -5.56 -28.60
N CYS A 417 -9.59 -4.39 -27.99
CA CYS A 417 -9.92 -4.10 -26.60
C CYS A 417 -11.39 -3.71 -26.43
N LYS A 418 -12.11 -4.39 -25.54
CA LYS A 418 -13.54 -4.18 -25.30
C LYS A 418 -13.81 -3.37 -24.03
N LEU A 419 -14.92 -2.63 -24.02
CA LEU A 419 -15.37 -1.86 -22.86
C LEU A 419 -16.65 -2.47 -22.28
N PHE A 420 -16.65 -2.72 -20.98
CA PHE A 420 -17.81 -3.26 -20.27
C PHE A 420 -18.17 -2.36 -19.09
N PRO A 421 -19.46 -2.12 -18.83
CA PRO A 421 -19.85 -1.56 -17.54
C PRO A 421 -19.47 -2.55 -16.44
N PHE A 422 -18.95 -2.07 -15.32
CA PHE A 422 -18.69 -2.93 -14.17
C PHE A 422 -20.01 -3.36 -13.52
N ALA A 423 -20.49 -4.55 -13.88
CA ALA A 423 -21.61 -5.23 -13.24
C ALA A 423 -21.06 -6.10 -12.09
N ARG A 424 -21.63 -5.98 -10.89
CA ARG A 424 -20.93 -6.22 -9.62
C ARG A 424 -20.61 -7.68 -9.27
N THR A 425 -19.74 -7.77 -8.26
CA THR A 425 -19.14 -8.92 -7.54
C THR A 425 -18.02 -9.62 -8.31
N MET A 426 -16.80 -9.15 -8.04
CA MET A 426 -15.57 -9.84 -8.41
C MET A 426 -15.42 -11.10 -7.55
N GLN A 427 -15.22 -12.25 -8.19
CA GLN A 427 -14.76 -13.45 -7.52
C GLN A 427 -13.23 -13.41 -7.47
N LEU A 428 -12.65 -13.45 -6.27
CA LEU A 428 -11.19 -13.50 -6.12
C LEU A 428 -10.64 -14.79 -6.74
N ASP A 429 -9.47 -14.69 -7.37
CA ASP A 429 -8.78 -15.88 -7.85
C ASP A 429 -8.38 -16.76 -6.67
N TYR A 430 -8.33 -18.07 -6.88
CA TYR A 430 -7.84 -19.01 -5.88
C TYR A 430 -6.30 -18.91 -5.72
N ASP A 431 -5.62 -18.43 -6.76
CA ASP A 431 -4.15 -18.35 -6.83
C ASP A 431 -3.61 -16.93 -7.15
N PRO A 432 -3.93 -15.89 -6.35
CA PRO A 432 -3.37 -14.56 -6.56
C PRO A 432 -1.87 -14.52 -6.30
N LYS A 433 -1.16 -13.62 -6.98
CA LYS A 433 0.30 -13.40 -6.83
C LYS A 433 1.09 -14.71 -6.95
N PRO A 434 1.01 -15.39 -8.11
CA PRO A 434 1.57 -16.73 -8.27
C PRO A 434 3.09 -16.78 -8.11
N ALA A 435 3.82 -15.69 -8.38
CA ALA A 435 5.26 -15.66 -8.15
C ALA A 435 5.59 -15.70 -6.65
N LEU A 436 4.88 -14.93 -5.83
CA LEU A 436 5.00 -15.00 -4.36
C LEU A 436 4.67 -16.39 -3.83
N ARG A 437 3.55 -16.98 -4.28
CA ARG A 437 3.06 -18.30 -3.83
C ARG A 437 4.00 -19.47 -4.11
N ARG A 438 4.92 -19.31 -5.08
CA ARG A 438 5.94 -20.31 -5.38
C ARG A 438 7.20 -20.18 -4.53
N THR A 439 7.22 -19.22 -3.59
CA THR A 439 8.38 -18.97 -2.71
C THR A 439 8.00 -19.02 -1.24
N PRO A 440 8.98 -19.10 -0.32
CA PRO A 440 8.71 -19.03 1.11
C PRO A 440 8.06 -17.71 1.59
N LEU A 441 8.06 -16.66 0.75
CA LEU A 441 7.37 -15.40 1.07
C LEU A 441 5.85 -15.56 1.21
N ARG A 442 5.25 -16.64 0.70
CA ARG A 442 3.82 -16.92 0.87
C ARG A 442 3.37 -17.09 2.33
N TYR A 443 4.31 -17.34 3.23
CA TYR A 443 4.08 -17.48 4.67
C TYR A 443 4.35 -16.20 5.46
N VAL A 444 4.81 -15.14 4.79
CA VAL A 444 5.18 -13.88 5.42
C VAL A 444 4.00 -12.92 5.32
N PRO A 445 3.52 -12.36 6.43
CA PRO A 445 2.51 -11.30 6.40
C PRO A 445 3.09 -10.07 5.72
N LEU A 446 2.50 -9.61 4.62
CA LEU A 446 2.94 -8.44 3.85
C LEU A 446 1.79 -7.43 3.75
N THR A 447 2.12 -6.14 3.65
CA THR A 447 1.12 -5.15 3.21
C THR A 447 0.79 -5.34 1.73
N ASN A 448 -0.25 -4.69 1.20
CA ASN A 448 -0.64 -4.90 -0.20
C ASN A 448 0.44 -4.39 -1.15
N LEU A 449 1.06 -3.25 -0.83
CA LEU A 449 2.16 -2.71 -1.61
C LEU A 449 3.41 -3.60 -1.52
N GLN A 450 3.77 -4.07 -0.31
CA GLN A 450 4.88 -5.02 -0.15
C GLN A 450 4.65 -6.28 -1.01
N ALA A 451 3.47 -6.89 -0.92
CA ALA A 451 3.13 -8.09 -1.68
C ALA A 451 3.16 -7.84 -3.20
N THR A 452 2.62 -6.71 -3.65
CA THR A 452 2.60 -6.32 -5.07
C THR A 452 4.01 -6.15 -5.62
N ARG A 453 4.89 -5.41 -4.91
CA ARG A 453 6.29 -5.22 -5.31
C ARG A 453 7.08 -6.52 -5.23
N ALA A 454 6.91 -7.31 -4.16
CA ALA A 454 7.60 -8.59 -4.00
C ALA A 454 7.19 -9.60 -5.09
N ASN A 455 5.90 -9.69 -5.45
CA ASN A 455 5.43 -10.56 -6.53
C ASN A 455 6.12 -10.24 -7.86
N ARG A 456 6.22 -8.94 -8.20
CA ARG A 456 6.96 -8.50 -9.38
C ARG A 456 8.44 -8.90 -9.32
N VAL A 457 9.13 -8.53 -8.24
CA VAL A 457 10.57 -8.78 -8.12
C VAL A 457 10.91 -10.28 -8.15
N VAL A 458 10.09 -11.10 -7.50
CA VAL A 458 10.23 -12.56 -7.53
C VAL A 458 9.96 -13.14 -8.92
N SER A 459 8.97 -12.62 -9.65
CA SER A 459 8.69 -13.07 -11.02
C SER A 459 9.86 -12.83 -11.99
N GLN A 460 10.71 -11.85 -11.69
CA GLN A 460 11.94 -11.53 -12.42
C GLN A 460 13.14 -12.39 -11.99
N GLY A 461 12.94 -13.34 -11.07
CA GLY A 461 14.00 -14.19 -10.53
C GLY A 461 14.88 -13.52 -9.47
N ALA A 462 14.51 -12.33 -9.00
CA ALA A 462 15.33 -11.52 -8.08
C ALA A 462 14.88 -11.68 -6.62
N PHE A 463 14.76 -12.91 -6.12
CA PHE A 463 14.27 -13.20 -4.76
C PHE A 463 15.02 -12.42 -3.66
N ASP A 464 16.34 -12.31 -3.77
CA ASP A 464 17.17 -11.57 -2.80
C ASP A 464 16.78 -10.08 -2.72
N GLN A 465 16.38 -9.47 -3.84
CA GLN A 465 15.92 -8.09 -3.85
C GLN A 465 14.56 -7.94 -3.17
N ALA A 466 13.68 -8.94 -3.28
CA ALA A 466 12.40 -8.93 -2.59
C ALA A 466 12.58 -8.99 -1.06
N MET A 467 13.66 -9.61 -0.57
CA MET A 467 13.97 -9.61 0.87
C MET A 467 14.28 -8.21 1.42
N HIS A 468 14.77 -7.28 0.60
CA HIS A 468 14.98 -5.88 1.02
C HIS A 468 13.69 -5.08 1.19
N LEU A 469 12.53 -5.64 0.83
CA LEU A 469 11.22 -5.05 1.07
C LEU A 469 10.68 -5.38 2.47
N LEU A 470 11.29 -6.36 3.14
CA LEU A 470 10.82 -6.89 4.41
C LEU A 470 11.34 -6.09 5.60
N SER A 471 10.55 -6.06 6.66
CA SER A 471 11.02 -5.71 7.98
C SER A 471 11.88 -6.82 8.59
N PRO A 472 12.77 -6.52 9.55
CA PRO A 472 13.51 -7.53 10.30
C PRO A 472 12.65 -8.71 10.83
N GLN A 473 11.48 -8.45 11.43
CA GLN A 473 10.60 -9.49 11.96
C GLN A 473 9.96 -10.32 10.83
N GLN A 474 9.54 -9.69 9.72
CA GLN A 474 9.13 -10.41 8.52
C GLN A 474 10.25 -11.32 7.99
N GLY A 475 11.50 -10.86 8.05
CA GLY A 475 12.70 -11.65 7.72
C GLY A 475 12.89 -12.86 8.64
N LEU A 476 12.62 -12.73 9.96
CA LEU A 476 12.65 -13.87 10.88
C LEU A 476 11.59 -14.91 10.53
N ILE A 477 10.37 -14.48 10.20
CA ILE A 477 9.28 -15.36 9.75
C ILE A 477 9.69 -16.08 8.46
N LEU A 478 10.30 -15.35 7.51
CA LEU A 478 10.81 -15.95 6.28
C LEU A 478 11.86 -17.03 6.56
N MET A 479 12.83 -16.76 7.45
CA MET A 479 13.83 -17.75 7.83
C MET A 479 13.20 -18.98 8.50
N GLN A 480 12.17 -18.81 9.33
CA GLN A 480 11.41 -19.91 9.90
C GLN A 480 10.69 -20.71 8.81
N ALA A 481 10.06 -20.04 7.85
CA ALA A 481 9.36 -20.67 6.72
C ALA A 481 10.33 -21.49 5.84
N MET A 482 11.54 -20.97 5.61
CA MET A 482 12.59 -21.70 4.88
C MET A 482 13.06 -22.95 5.64
N ARG A 483 13.07 -22.90 6.98
CA ARG A 483 13.50 -24.02 7.82
C ARG A 483 12.42 -25.09 7.97
N ASN A 484 11.16 -24.69 8.16
CA ASN A 484 10.05 -25.60 8.38
C ASN A 484 8.73 -25.01 7.83
N PRO A 485 8.44 -25.16 6.53
CA PRO A 485 7.25 -24.57 5.92
C PRO A 485 5.95 -25.25 6.36
N LYS A 486 6.01 -26.50 6.85
CA LYS A 486 4.82 -27.30 7.20
C LYS A 486 4.07 -26.76 8.43
N THR A 487 4.74 -25.95 9.25
CA THR A 487 4.13 -25.37 10.46
C THR A 487 3.40 -24.07 10.18
N LEU A 488 3.57 -23.46 9.01
CA LEU A 488 3.03 -22.14 8.70
C LEU A 488 1.89 -22.25 7.68
N HIS A 489 0.91 -21.37 7.83
CA HIS A 489 -0.19 -21.22 6.87
C HIS A 489 0.17 -20.14 5.84
N GLU A 490 -0.28 -20.33 4.61
CA GLU A 490 -0.12 -19.31 3.57
C GLU A 490 -1.00 -18.09 3.88
N VAL A 491 -0.44 -16.89 3.72
CA VAL A 491 -1.06 -15.61 4.11
C VAL A 491 -1.03 -14.56 2.99
N VAL A 492 -0.92 -15.00 1.74
CA VAL A 492 -0.96 -14.12 0.56
C VAL A 492 -2.37 -13.52 0.43
N ASP A 493 -2.45 -12.20 0.25
CA ASP A 493 -3.69 -11.41 0.19
C ASP A 493 -4.57 -11.48 1.45
N VAL A 494 -3.99 -11.86 2.59
CA VAL A 494 -4.61 -11.73 3.90
C VAL A 494 -4.22 -10.37 4.51
N PRO A 495 -5.16 -9.58 5.07
CA PRO A 495 -4.82 -8.33 5.74
C PRO A 495 -3.70 -8.52 6.76
N ILE A 496 -2.69 -7.63 6.74
CA ILE A 496 -1.44 -7.83 7.46
C ILE A 496 -1.65 -8.10 8.96
N LEU A 497 -2.60 -7.43 9.61
CA LEU A 497 -2.90 -7.66 11.03
C LEU A 497 -3.37 -9.09 11.32
N VAL A 498 -4.30 -9.60 10.50
CA VAL A 498 -4.84 -10.96 10.64
C VAL A 498 -3.76 -11.99 10.33
N ALA A 499 -2.99 -11.77 9.26
CA ALA A 499 -1.85 -12.61 8.90
C ALA A 499 -0.76 -12.61 9.98
N TRP A 500 -0.49 -11.46 10.60
CA TRP A 500 0.50 -11.32 11.66
C TRP A 500 0.10 -12.12 12.90
N GLN A 501 -1.15 -11.94 13.33
CA GLN A 501 -1.69 -12.66 14.47
C GLN A 501 -1.67 -14.18 14.24
N SER A 502 -2.05 -14.66 13.05
CA SER A 502 -2.07 -16.08 12.75
C SER A 502 -0.66 -16.71 12.78
N VAL A 503 0.38 -15.98 12.37
CA VAL A 503 1.77 -16.45 12.40
C VAL A 503 2.36 -16.38 13.82
N CYS A 504 2.06 -15.32 14.57
CA CYS A 504 2.63 -15.13 15.92
C CYS A 504 1.97 -16.01 17.00
N THR A 505 0.67 -16.30 16.89
CA THR A 505 -0.09 -17.07 17.88
C THR A 505 0.16 -18.58 17.82
N GLN A 506 0.73 -19.10 16.74
CA GLN A 506 1.08 -20.53 16.59
C GLN A 506 2.06 -21.06 17.64
N LYS A 507 2.63 -20.20 18.50
CA LYS A 507 3.42 -20.62 19.67
C LYS A 507 2.60 -21.16 20.85
N HIS A 508 1.26 -21.08 20.83
CA HIS A 508 0.42 -21.75 21.82
C HIS A 508 -0.63 -22.67 21.17
N PRO A 509 -0.33 -23.97 21.00
CA PRO A 509 -1.32 -24.91 20.51
C PRO A 509 -2.36 -25.17 21.61
N LYS A 510 -3.59 -24.66 21.46
CA LYS A 510 -4.85 -25.45 21.42
C LYS A 510 -6.16 -24.75 21.81
N HIS A 511 -6.19 -23.52 22.35
CA HIS A 511 -7.44 -23.06 23.03
C HIS A 511 -8.23 -21.89 22.44
N ILE A 512 -7.80 -21.23 21.35
CA ILE A 512 -8.39 -19.93 20.95
C ILE A 512 -9.38 -20.00 19.77
N LEU A 513 -9.31 -21.00 18.88
CA LEU A 513 -10.20 -21.05 17.71
C LEU A 513 -11.62 -21.59 18.00
N GLU A 514 -11.88 -22.13 19.19
CA GLU A 514 -13.20 -22.67 19.55
C GLU A 514 -14.24 -21.59 19.92
N ASN A 515 -13.81 -20.32 20.07
CA ASN A 515 -14.70 -19.22 20.47
C ASN A 515 -15.20 -18.34 19.32
N GLN A 516 -14.63 -18.44 18.10
CA GLN A 516 -15.09 -17.65 16.96
C GLN A 516 -16.23 -18.30 16.16
N GLU A 517 -16.38 -19.63 16.21
CA GLU A 517 -17.51 -20.32 15.55
C GLU A 517 -18.81 -20.25 16.36
N ARG A 518 -18.76 -20.00 17.69
CA ARG A 518 -19.98 -19.89 18.51
C ARG A 518 -20.71 -18.54 18.39
N THR A 519 -20.06 -17.49 17.93
CA THR A 519 -20.70 -16.16 17.78
C THR A 519 -21.49 -15.97 16.48
N SER A 520 -21.47 -16.95 15.58
CA SER A 520 -22.22 -16.93 14.31
C SER A 520 -23.54 -17.73 14.31
N GLU A 521 -23.87 -18.45 15.38
CA GLU A 521 -25.12 -19.22 15.48
C GLU A 521 -26.21 -18.56 16.34
N GLU A 522 -25.96 -17.39 16.93
CA GLU A 522 -26.93 -16.74 17.83
C GLU A 522 -27.40 -15.37 17.31
N VAL A 523 -27.87 -15.31 16.06
CA VAL A 523 -28.70 -14.19 15.57
C VAL A 523 -29.81 -14.73 14.65
N VAL A 524 -31.06 -14.47 15.04
CA VAL A 524 -32.36 -14.71 14.38
C VAL A 524 -33.02 -16.09 14.60
N GLN A 525 -33.75 -16.22 15.71
CA GLN A 525 -34.98 -17.02 15.74
C GLN A 525 -36.18 -16.06 15.64
N ASN A 526 -36.75 -15.94 14.45
CA ASN A 526 -38.09 -15.38 14.24
C ASN A 526 -38.92 -16.46 13.53
N PRO A 527 -39.86 -17.14 14.21
CA PRO A 527 -40.46 -18.39 13.73
C PRO A 527 -41.59 -18.24 12.69
N ASP A 528 -41.90 -17.02 12.22
CA ASP A 528 -43.12 -16.78 11.43
C ASP A 528 -42.92 -16.68 9.89
N GLU A 529 -41.70 -16.81 9.36
CA GLU A 529 -41.46 -16.74 7.89
C GLU A 529 -41.16 -18.09 7.20
N GLU A 530 -41.08 -19.21 7.93
CA GLU A 530 -40.62 -20.49 7.35
C GLU A 530 -41.69 -21.30 6.59
N VAL A 531 -42.93 -20.82 6.50
CA VAL A 531 -44.03 -21.57 5.84
C VAL A 531 -44.15 -21.28 4.34
N GLU A 532 -43.60 -20.17 3.82
CA GLU A 532 -43.85 -19.77 2.43
C GLU A 532 -42.75 -20.16 1.43
N VAL A 533 -41.55 -20.54 1.89
CA VAL A 533 -40.42 -20.88 1.00
C VAL A 533 -40.42 -22.34 0.54
N LYS A 534 -41.10 -23.26 1.25
CA LYS A 534 -41.12 -24.70 0.91
C LYS A 534 -42.10 -25.09 -0.21
N ARG A 535 -42.76 -24.14 -0.88
CA ARG A 535 -43.65 -24.41 -2.03
C ARG A 535 -43.02 -24.19 -3.42
N TYR A 536 -41.81 -23.63 -3.51
CA TYR A 536 -41.20 -23.30 -4.81
C TYR A 536 -40.16 -24.30 -5.33
N PHE A 537 -39.90 -25.39 -4.60
CA PHE A 537 -39.08 -26.50 -5.10
C PHE A 537 -39.75 -27.85 -4.78
N ARG A 538 -40.72 -28.21 -5.61
CA ARG A 538 -41.09 -29.60 -5.90
C ARG A 538 -41.59 -29.72 -7.33
#